data_AF-C6T7J0-F1
#
_entry.id   AF-C6T7J0-F1
#
_cell.length_a   1.000
_cell.length_b   1.000
_cell.length_c   1.000
_cell.angle_alpha   90.00
_cell.angle_beta   90.00
_cell.angle_gamma   90.00
#
_symmetry.space_group_name_H-M   'P 1'
#
loop_
_entity.id
_entity.type
_entity.pdbx_description
1 polymer ?
#
loop_
_entity_poly.entity_id
_entity_poly.type
_entity_poly.pdbx_seq_one_letter_code
_entity_poly.pdbx_strand_id
1 'polypeptide(L)'
;MLMKTQDMGYILQKIQSERNKIERLTASLHSIDKQPVNKHVLFAEEREEAKELESQYQKSKIPFTSEDIPAGIKRKTAQSYQELEARRSRLNQLEKIYMDMAMQKELQKKGRKRKLGEDEIVCPTSKPVYKWCAERKR
;
A
#
# COMPACT_ATOMS: atom_id res chain seq x y z
N MET A 1 -27.60 8.23 -17.16
CA MET A 1 -26.47 7.90 -16.27
C MET A 1 -25.91 6.48 -16.48
N LEU A 2 -26.37 5.74 -17.51
CA LEU A 2 -26.03 4.33 -17.72
C LEU A 2 -24.53 4.12 -17.98
N MET A 3 -23.96 4.85 -18.95
CA MET A 3 -22.54 4.74 -19.33
C MET A 3 -21.60 5.00 -18.15
N LYS A 4 -21.79 6.12 -17.42
CA LYS A 4 -21.00 6.44 -16.22
C LYS A 4 -21.08 5.38 -15.12
N THR A 5 -22.18 4.63 -15.05
CA THR A 5 -22.35 3.55 -14.06
C THR A 5 -21.63 2.27 -14.51
N GLN A 6 -21.65 1.99 -15.82
CA GLN A 6 -20.90 0.88 -16.42
C GLN A 6 -19.39 1.10 -16.29
N ASP A 7 -18.91 2.31 -16.61
CA ASP A 7 -17.49 2.68 -16.49
C ASP A 7 -16.99 2.54 -15.04
N MET A 8 -17.81 2.96 -14.08
CA MET A 8 -17.50 2.83 -12.65
C MET A 8 -17.41 1.36 -12.22
N GLY A 9 -18.29 0.50 -12.74
CA GLY A 9 -18.23 -0.96 -12.51
C GLY A 9 -16.97 -1.59 -13.10
N TYR A 10 -16.61 -1.21 -14.33
CA TYR A 10 -15.38 -1.67 -14.97
C TYR A 10 -14.13 -1.31 -14.16
N ILE A 11 -14.03 -0.08 -13.69
CA ILE A 11 -12.89 0.37 -12.88
C ILE A 11 -12.84 -0.36 -11.54
N LEU A 12 -13.99 -0.58 -10.89
CA LEU A 12 -14.05 -1.36 -9.66
C LEU A 12 -13.54 -2.79 -9.88
N GLN A 13 -13.95 -3.44 -10.97
CA GLN A 13 -13.45 -4.77 -11.35
C GLN A 13 -11.93 -4.74 -11.58
N LYS A 14 -11.39 -3.70 -12.23
CA LYS A 14 -9.94 -3.54 -12.42
C LYS A 14 -9.19 -3.37 -11.10
N ILE A 15 -9.71 -2.57 -10.17
CA ILE A 15 -9.14 -2.41 -8.82
C ILE A 15 -9.06 -3.78 -8.13
N GLN A 16 -10.16 -4.54 -8.11
CA GLN A 16 -10.16 -5.88 -7.50
C GLN A 16 -9.13 -6.81 -8.16
N SER A 17 -9.04 -6.79 -9.49
CA SER A 17 -8.07 -7.60 -10.21
C SER A 17 -6.61 -7.23 -9.86
N GLU A 18 -6.31 -5.95 -9.69
CA GLU A 18 -4.97 -5.48 -9.32
C GLU A 18 -4.67 -5.80 -7.84
N ARG A 19 -5.63 -5.67 -6.92
CA ARG A 19 -5.45 -6.09 -5.52
C ARG A 19 -5.06 -7.56 -5.42
N ASN A 20 -5.80 -8.43 -6.11
CA ASN A 20 -5.53 -9.87 -6.09
C ASN A 20 -4.15 -10.20 -6.69
N LYS A 21 -3.72 -9.48 -7.74
CA LYS A 21 -2.37 -9.65 -8.31
C LYS A 21 -1.27 -9.17 -7.37
N ILE A 22 -1.48 -8.05 -6.68
CA ILE A 22 -0.55 -7.52 -5.68
C ILE A 22 -0.45 -8.51 -4.53
N GLU A 23 -1.56 -9.03 -4.03
CA GLU A 23 -1.60 -10.01 -2.94
C GLU A 23 -0.83 -11.28 -3.31
N ARG A 24 -1.10 -11.86 -4.49
CA ARG A 24 -0.37 -13.04 -4.99
C ARG A 24 1.13 -12.79 -5.13
N LEU A 25 1.54 -11.65 -5.70
CA LEU A 25 2.96 -11.29 -5.80
C LEU A 25 3.58 -11.08 -4.42
N THR A 26 2.88 -10.39 -3.52
CA THR A 26 3.38 -10.10 -2.18
C THR A 26 3.55 -11.39 -1.38
N ALA A 27 2.61 -12.33 -1.48
CA ALA A 27 2.70 -13.64 -0.86
C ALA A 27 3.90 -14.46 -1.41
N SER A 28 4.18 -14.34 -2.71
CA SER A 28 5.34 -15.00 -3.33
C SER A 28 6.68 -14.32 -3.01
N LEU A 29 6.69 -13.03 -2.68
CA LEU A 29 7.89 -12.24 -2.42
C LEU A 29 8.13 -12.14 -0.91
N HIS A 30 9.02 -12.97 -0.38
CA HIS A 30 9.33 -13.09 1.05
C HIS A 30 10.06 -11.87 1.68
N SER A 31 10.14 -10.72 0.99
CA SER A 31 10.74 -9.47 1.49
C SER A 31 12.18 -9.59 2.02
N ILE A 32 12.93 -10.60 1.56
CA ILE A 32 14.30 -10.90 2.02
C ILE A 32 15.24 -9.71 1.80
N ASP A 33 15.06 -8.94 0.73
CA ASP A 33 15.92 -7.79 0.42
C ASP A 33 15.59 -6.54 1.25
N LYS A 34 14.39 -6.48 1.86
CA LYS A 34 13.95 -5.38 2.74
C LYS A 34 13.72 -5.91 4.16
N GLN A 35 14.72 -6.61 4.70
CA GLN A 35 14.61 -7.06 6.09
C GLN A 35 14.48 -5.86 7.02
N PRO A 36 13.53 -5.87 7.97
CA PRO A 36 13.50 -4.87 9.03
C PRO A 36 14.81 -4.96 9.82
N VAL A 37 15.32 -3.80 10.27
CA VAL A 37 16.44 -3.73 11.19
C VAL A 37 16.00 -4.23 12.58
N ASN A 38 15.88 -5.54 12.71
CA ASN A 38 15.48 -6.20 13.94
C ASN A 38 16.61 -6.06 14.97
N LYS A 39 16.27 -5.57 16.16
CA LYS A 39 17.17 -5.55 17.31
C LYS A 39 17.11 -6.92 17.99
N HIS A 40 18.15 -7.73 17.84
CA HIS A 40 18.27 -8.99 18.56
C HIS A 40 18.89 -8.72 19.94
N VAL A 41 18.16 -9.03 21.01
CA VAL A 41 18.62 -8.85 22.40
C VAL A 41 18.92 -10.23 22.98
N LEU A 42 20.15 -10.41 23.45
CA LEU A 42 20.59 -11.61 24.17
C LEU A 42 20.65 -11.28 25.66
N PHE A 43 20.19 -12.21 26.50
CA PHE A 43 20.30 -12.12 27.94
C PHE A 43 21.33 -13.14 28.42
N ALA A 44 22.18 -12.75 29.36
CA ALA A 44 23.19 -13.58 29.98
C ALA A 44 23.11 -13.41 31.50
N GLU A 45 23.30 -14.49 32.24
CA GLU A 45 23.27 -14.46 33.70
C GLU A 45 24.62 -13.97 34.26
N GLU A 46 25.72 -14.30 33.56
CA GLU A 46 27.07 -13.96 33.98
C GLU A 46 27.80 -13.05 32.96
N ARG A 47 28.75 -12.24 33.47
CA ARG A 47 29.53 -11.32 32.63
C ARG A 47 30.46 -12.05 31.66
N GLU A 48 30.92 -13.25 32.01
CA GLU A 48 31.75 -14.07 31.13
C GLU A 48 30.92 -14.69 30.01
N GLU A 49 29.73 -15.21 30.34
CA GLU A 49 28.75 -15.72 29.39
C GLU A 49 28.33 -14.65 28.36
N ALA A 50 28.13 -13.40 28.80
CA ALA A 50 27.82 -12.28 27.90
C ALA A 50 28.90 -12.07 26.81
N LYS A 51 30.19 -12.19 27.17
CA LYS A 51 31.30 -12.01 26.23
C LYS A 51 31.41 -13.20 25.25
N GLU A 52 31.13 -14.41 25.73
CA GLU A 52 31.09 -15.60 24.88
C GLU A 52 29.95 -15.52 23.87
N LEU A 53 28.76 -15.10 24.30
CA LEU A 53 27.60 -14.91 23.43
C LEU A 53 27.84 -13.85 22.36
N GLU A 54 28.47 -12.71 22.70
CA GLU A 54 28.85 -11.71 21.69
C GLU A 54 29.84 -12.29 20.67
N SER A 55 30.85 -13.03 21.15
CA SER A 55 31.87 -13.64 20.30
C SER A 55 31.29 -14.72 19.38
N GLN A 56 30.38 -15.55 19.90
CA GLN A 56 29.66 -16.54 19.13
C GLN A 56 28.73 -15.89 18.12
N TYR A 57 28.00 -14.85 18.50
CA TYR A 57 27.10 -14.11 17.60
C TYR A 57 27.85 -13.49 16.42
N GLN A 58 29.04 -12.94 16.65
CA GLN A 58 29.89 -12.42 15.58
C GLN A 58 30.39 -13.54 14.63
N LYS A 59 30.69 -14.73 15.17
CA LYS A 59 31.14 -15.90 14.39
C LYS A 59 30.00 -16.60 13.64
N SER A 60 28.82 -16.69 14.26
CA SER A 60 27.61 -17.32 13.71
C SER A 60 26.86 -16.41 12.74
N LYS A 61 27.25 -15.14 12.66
CA LYS A 61 26.88 -14.24 11.57
C LYS A 61 27.57 -14.74 10.31
N ILE A 62 27.10 -15.88 9.80
CA ILE A 62 27.35 -16.33 8.44
C ILE A 62 26.97 -15.10 7.60
N PRO A 63 27.91 -14.50 6.86
CA PRO A 63 27.54 -13.54 5.86
C PRO A 63 26.81 -14.39 4.82
N PHE A 64 25.49 -14.53 4.97
CA PHE A 64 24.63 -14.79 3.82
C PHE A 64 24.60 -13.47 3.04
N THR A 65 25.79 -13.05 2.59
CA THR A 65 25.98 -11.87 1.79
C THR A 65 25.31 -12.20 0.48
N SER A 66 24.41 -11.31 0.06
CA SER A 66 23.74 -11.35 -1.23
C SER A 66 24.70 -11.62 -2.40
N GLU A 67 26.00 -11.41 -2.22
CA GLU A 67 27.08 -11.70 -3.17
C GLU A 67 27.03 -13.11 -3.74
N ASP A 68 26.69 -14.14 -2.94
CA ASP A 68 26.73 -15.54 -3.36
C ASP A 68 25.52 -15.98 -4.23
N ILE A 69 24.54 -15.09 -4.42
CA ILE A 69 23.38 -15.35 -5.26
C ILE A 69 23.74 -15.08 -6.73
N PRO A 70 23.51 -16.04 -7.66
CA PRO A 70 23.73 -15.83 -9.09
C PRO A 70 23.06 -14.56 -9.63
N ALA A 71 23.77 -13.81 -10.49
CA ALA A 71 23.29 -12.53 -11.03
C ALA A 71 21.92 -12.63 -11.74
N GLY A 72 21.65 -13.76 -12.40
CA GLY A 72 20.36 -14.02 -13.04
C GLY A 72 19.18 -14.05 -12.06
N ILE A 73 19.39 -14.56 -10.84
CA ILE A 73 18.38 -14.60 -9.78
C ILE A 73 18.16 -13.18 -9.25
N LYS A 74 19.24 -12.45 -8.93
CA LYS A 74 19.16 -11.03 -8.50
C LYS A 74 18.34 -10.18 -9.46
N ARG A 75 18.58 -10.33 -10.76
CA ARG A 75 17.85 -9.60 -11.81
C ARG A 75 16.36 -9.93 -11.80
N LYS A 76 15.99 -11.21 -11.73
CA LYS A 76 14.59 -11.66 -11.69
C LYS A 76 13.90 -11.12 -10.43
N THR A 77 14.55 -11.22 -9.28
CA THR A 77 14.05 -10.69 -8.00
C THR A 77 13.80 -9.19 -8.09
N ALA A 78 14.77 -8.43 -8.60
CA ALA A 78 14.64 -6.98 -8.78
C ALA A 78 13.47 -6.62 -9.72
N GLN A 79 13.32 -7.35 -10.83
CA GLN A 79 12.19 -7.17 -11.76
C GLN A 79 10.84 -7.42 -11.07
N SER A 80 10.72 -8.48 -10.26
CA SER A 80 9.48 -8.77 -9.52
C SER A 80 9.13 -7.68 -8.51
N TYR A 81 10.12 -7.10 -7.82
CA TYR A 81 9.87 -5.96 -6.92
C TYR A 81 9.45 -4.69 -7.67
N GLN A 82 10.09 -4.39 -8.82
CA GLN A 82 9.69 -3.27 -9.68
C GLN A 82 8.25 -3.46 -10.20
N GLU A 83 7.88 -4.68 -10.58
CA GLU A 83 6.53 -5.01 -11.02
C GLU A 83 5.50 -4.83 -9.88
N LEU A 84 5.84 -5.26 -8.67
CA LEU A 84 5.00 -5.07 -7.49
C LEU A 84 4.76 -3.59 -7.18
N GLU A 85 5.81 -2.76 -7.26
CA GLU A 85 5.70 -1.31 -7.07
C GLU A 85 4.87 -0.64 -8.17
N ALA A 86 5.09 -1.01 -9.42
CA ALA A 86 4.30 -0.52 -10.55
C ALA A 86 2.82 -0.90 -10.41
N ARG A 87 2.51 -2.11 -9.95
CA ARG A 87 1.14 -2.56 -9.66
C ARG A 87 0.51 -1.75 -8.51
N ARG A 88 1.23 -1.51 -7.42
CA ARG A 88 0.76 -0.65 -6.32
C ARG A 88 0.46 0.77 -6.81
N SER A 89 1.33 1.33 -7.64
CA SER A 89 1.11 2.65 -8.23
C SER A 89 -0.13 2.69 -9.12
N ARG A 90 -0.34 1.66 -9.95
CA ARG A 90 -1.54 1.51 -10.77
C ARG A 90 -2.82 1.37 -9.94
N LEU A 91 -2.77 0.60 -8.85
CA LEU A 91 -3.88 0.48 -7.91
C LEU A 91 -4.28 1.85 -7.36
N ASN A 92 -3.31 2.62 -6.86
CA ASN A 92 -3.55 3.95 -6.31
C ASN A 92 -4.18 4.90 -7.35
N GLN A 93 -3.74 4.82 -8.61
CA GLN A 93 -4.33 5.59 -9.71
C GLN A 93 -5.78 5.18 -9.98
N LEU A 94 -6.07 3.89 -10.06
CA LEU A 94 -7.43 3.37 -10.28
C LEU A 94 -8.36 3.75 -9.13
N GLU A 95 -7.89 3.65 -7.88
CA GLU A 95 -8.64 4.08 -6.70
C GLU A 95 -8.97 5.57 -6.75
N LYS A 96 -8.00 6.41 -7.11
CA LYS A 96 -8.23 7.86 -7.29
C LYS A 96 -9.33 8.14 -8.32
N ILE A 97 -9.27 7.48 -9.48
CA ILE A 97 -10.29 7.63 -10.53
C ILE A 97 -11.66 7.16 -10.03
N TYR A 98 -11.71 6.02 -9.34
CA TYR A 98 -12.94 5.49 -8.78
C TYR A 98 -13.56 6.42 -7.74
N MET A 99 -12.75 6.98 -6.83
CA MET A 99 -13.21 8.00 -5.87
C MET A 99 -13.77 9.24 -6.56
N ASP A 100 -13.12 9.72 -7.63
CA ASP A 100 -13.58 10.88 -8.39
C ASP A 100 -14.91 10.61 -9.11
N MET A 101 -15.06 9.43 -9.73
CA MET A 101 -16.33 9.01 -10.34
C MET A 101 -17.44 8.83 -9.29
N ALA A 102 -17.12 8.23 -8.13
CA ALA A 102 -18.07 8.04 -7.05
C ALA A 102 -18.58 9.40 -6.53
N MET A 103 -17.69 10.37 -6.32
CA MET A 103 -18.04 11.74 -5.96
C MET A 103 -18.98 12.36 -7.01
N GLN A 104 -18.63 12.29 -8.29
CA GLN A 104 -19.48 12.81 -9.37
C GLN A 104 -20.85 12.14 -9.42
N LYS A 105 -20.92 10.83 -9.14
CA LYS A 105 -22.17 10.08 -9.07
C LYS A 105 -23.04 10.57 -7.92
N GLU A 106 -22.49 10.75 -6.72
CA GLU A 106 -23.22 11.30 -5.57
C GLU A 106 -23.72 12.71 -5.84
N LEU A 107 -22.93 13.56 -6.49
CA LEU A 107 -23.33 14.92 -6.88
C LEU A 107 -24.45 14.95 -7.92
N GLN A 108 -24.62 13.91 -8.73
CA GLN A 108 -25.73 13.85 -9.69
C GLN A 108 -27.03 13.30 -9.07
N LYS A 109 -26.99 12.74 -7.85
CA LYS A 109 -28.20 12.30 -7.15
C LYS A 109 -29.06 13.49 -6.72
N LYS A 110 -30.36 13.22 -6.55
CA LYS A 110 -31.33 14.18 -6.02
C LYS A 110 -31.01 14.50 -4.54
N GLY A 111 -31.29 15.73 -4.13
CA GLY A 111 -31.05 16.24 -2.79
C GLY A 111 -30.40 17.62 -2.81
N ARG A 112 -30.84 18.50 -1.91
CA ARG A 112 -30.28 19.85 -1.79
C ARG A 112 -28.87 19.79 -1.22
N LYS A 113 -27.91 20.37 -1.94
CA LYS A 113 -26.48 20.39 -1.57
C LYS A 113 -25.87 21.76 -1.84
N ARG A 114 -24.83 22.10 -1.08
CA ARG A 114 -24.01 23.31 -1.30
C ARG A 114 -22.52 22.97 -1.25
N LYS A 115 -21.71 23.73 -1.96
CA LYS A 115 -20.24 23.69 -1.85
C LYS A 115 -19.83 24.41 -0.56
N LEU A 116 -18.89 23.85 0.19
CA LEU A 116 -18.30 24.50 1.37
C LEU A 116 -17.23 25.51 0.93
N GLY A 117 -17.17 26.65 1.63
CA GLY A 117 -16.06 27.60 1.52
C GLY A 117 -14.82 27.09 2.27
N GLU A 118 -13.67 27.75 2.06
CA GLU A 118 -12.40 27.36 2.68
C GLU A 118 -12.44 27.47 4.22
N ASP A 119 -13.12 28.49 4.76
CA ASP A 119 -13.25 28.73 6.20
C ASP A 119 -14.06 27.66 6.95
N GLU A 120 -14.94 26.94 6.24
CA GLU A 120 -15.77 25.89 6.84
C GLU A 120 -15.07 24.52 6.85
N ILE A 121 -13.89 24.40 6.22
CA ILE A 121 -13.17 23.14 6.05
C ILE A 121 -12.10 23.01 7.15
N VAL A 122 -12.34 22.11 8.11
CA VAL A 122 -11.39 21.84 9.21
C VAL A 122 -10.08 21.23 8.72
N CYS A 123 -10.15 20.35 7.72
CA CYS A 123 -8.98 19.71 7.11
C CYS A 123 -8.78 20.23 5.69
N PRO A 124 -7.89 21.22 5.47
CA PRO A 124 -7.76 21.88 4.19
C PRO A 124 -7.49 20.86 3.09
N THR A 125 -8.33 20.88 2.06
CA THR A 125 -8.29 19.92 0.95
C THR A 125 -8.28 20.69 -0.36
N SER A 126 -7.42 20.29 -1.30
CA SER A 126 -7.30 20.94 -2.62
C SER A 126 -8.56 20.79 -3.49
N LYS A 127 -9.36 19.74 -3.26
CA LYS A 127 -10.60 19.46 -3.99
C LYS A 127 -11.81 20.08 -3.27
N PRO A 128 -12.85 20.52 -4.02
CA PRO A 128 -14.05 21.11 -3.44
C PRO A 128 -14.84 20.08 -2.61
N VAL A 129 -15.31 20.49 -1.44
CA VAL A 129 -16.13 19.68 -0.53
C VAL A 129 -17.58 20.14 -0.60
N TYR A 130 -18.53 19.19 -0.55
CA TYR A 130 -19.96 19.46 -0.62
C TYR A 130 -20.65 18.96 0.64
N LYS A 131 -21.65 19.72 1.11
CA LYS A 131 -22.51 19.37 2.24
C LYS A 131 -23.95 19.23 1.75
N TRP A 132 -24.58 18.10 2.06
CA TRP A 132 -26.01 17.88 1.83
C TRP A 132 -26.84 18.48 2.96
N CYS A 133 -28.02 19.00 2.63
CA CYS A 133 -29.01 19.37 3.64
C CYS A 133 -29.48 18.12 4.38
N ALA A 134 -29.73 18.25 5.69
CA ALA A 134 -30.19 17.16 6.54
C ALA A 134 -31.66 16.84 6.25
N GLU A 135 -31.93 16.21 5.13
CA GLU A 135 -33.25 15.74 4.71
C GLU A 135 -33.25 14.21 4.71
N ARG A 136 -34.24 13.59 5.37
CA ARG A 136 -34.41 12.13 5.34
C ARG A 136 -34.90 11.74 3.94
N LYS A 137 -34.27 10.73 3.35
CA LYS A 137 -34.80 10.08 2.15
C LYS A 137 -36.16 9.47 2.50
N ARG A 138 -37.21 9.96 1.83
CA ARG A 138 -38.55 9.36 1.88
C ARG A 138 -38.59 8.13 0.99
#